data_AF-A0A9E8N190-F1
#
_entry.id   AF-A0A9E8N190-F1
#
_cell.length_a   1.000
_cell.length_b   1.000
_cell.length_c   1.000
_cell.angle_alpha   90.00
_cell.angle_beta   90.00
_cell.angle_gamma   90.00
#
_symmetry.space_group_name_H-M   'P 1'
#
loop_
_entity.id
_entity.type
_entity.pdbx_description
1 polymer ?
#
loop_
_entity_poly.entity_id
_entity_poly.type
_entity_poly.pdbx_seq_one_letter_code
_entity_poly.pdbx_strand_id
1 'polypeptide(L)'
;MGSCIHKWEMADIRYGYLVVEGCTRCKARSSFFSTEVVAPKDEYQEGEHFWAYFGSSQAVKFNFKCTKCGKTSKLDDMVGLMMSTCEDPQCNVARIAKKEGMGTWVYVALCADSTHSSGKCVSKESIEALNKYFNQNIKAPGKKILIVPCIQCCSVDRCRGIVLADTGLTEIY
;
A
#
# COMPACT_ATOMS: atom_id res chain seq x y z
N MET A 1 -8.09 7.54 31.62
CA MET A 1 -8.52 7.71 30.22
C MET A 1 -8.59 6.33 29.58
N GLY A 2 -9.78 5.86 29.20
CA GLY A 2 -9.95 4.53 28.60
C GLY A 2 -9.35 4.44 27.20
N SER A 3 -8.89 3.27 26.80
CA SER A 3 -8.44 3.01 25.43
C SER A 3 -9.62 3.19 24.45
N CYS A 4 -9.47 4.06 23.46
CA CYS A 4 -10.52 4.30 22.48
C CYS A 4 -10.59 3.14 21.47
N ILE A 5 -11.77 2.55 21.30
CA ILE A 5 -12.06 1.66 20.17
C ILE A 5 -12.30 2.53 18.93
N HIS A 6 -11.23 2.81 18.20
CA HIS A 6 -11.24 3.77 17.09
C HIS A 6 -12.23 3.39 15.98
N LYS A 7 -12.95 4.40 15.48
CA LYS A 7 -13.74 4.33 14.24
C LYS A 7 -13.13 5.33 13.27
N TRP A 8 -12.45 4.82 12.26
CA TRP A 8 -11.63 5.62 11.36
C TRP A 8 -12.46 6.17 10.20
N GLU A 9 -12.19 7.41 9.82
CA GLU A 9 -12.60 8.00 8.54
C GLU A 9 -11.34 8.36 7.76
N MET A 10 -11.38 8.29 6.43
CA MET A 10 -10.29 8.82 5.61
C MET A 10 -10.25 10.34 5.77
N ALA A 11 -9.05 10.89 5.89
CA ALA A 11 -8.75 12.30 5.98
C ALA A 11 -7.57 12.63 5.05
N ASP A 12 -7.40 13.91 4.71
CA ASP A 12 -6.28 14.39 3.89
C ASP A 12 -6.09 13.62 2.58
N ILE A 13 -7.21 13.29 1.92
CA ILE A 13 -7.24 12.51 0.68
C ILE A 13 -6.56 13.30 -0.43
N ARG A 14 -5.61 12.66 -1.11
CA ARG A 14 -4.83 13.20 -2.22
C ARG A 14 -4.83 12.19 -3.35
N TYR A 15 -5.25 12.63 -4.53
CA TYR A 15 -5.18 11.86 -5.76
C TYR A 15 -3.89 12.22 -6.50
N GLY A 16 -3.35 11.26 -7.22
CA GLY A 16 -2.09 11.43 -7.95
C GLY A 16 -1.63 10.12 -8.56
N TYR A 17 -0.31 9.95 -8.59
CA TYR A 17 0.34 8.80 -9.20
C TYR A 17 1.29 8.14 -8.20
N LEU A 18 1.19 6.81 -8.09
CA LEU A 18 2.28 6.01 -7.61
C LEU A 18 3.27 5.86 -8.75
N VAL A 19 4.47 6.39 -8.57
CA VAL A 19 5.59 6.28 -9.52
C VAL A 19 6.58 5.27 -8.99
N VAL A 20 7.06 4.40 -9.87
CA VAL A 20 8.06 3.37 -9.58
C VAL A 20 9.30 3.67 -10.42
N GLU A 21 10.45 3.65 -9.77
CA GLU A 21 11.76 3.88 -10.37
C GLU A 21 12.67 2.69 -10.12
N GLY A 22 13.55 2.44 -11.08
CA GLY A 22 14.53 1.37 -11.04
C GLY A 22 15.93 1.90 -11.17
N CYS A 23 16.84 1.43 -10.30
CA CYS A 23 18.25 1.68 -10.50
C CYS A 23 18.78 0.78 -11.61
N THR A 24 19.29 1.35 -12.70
CA THR A 24 19.78 0.59 -13.87
C THR A 24 21.07 -0.18 -13.58
N ARG A 25 21.82 0.20 -12.53
CA ARG A 25 23.07 -0.45 -12.12
C ARG A 25 22.88 -1.65 -11.20
N CYS A 26 22.10 -1.48 -10.13
CA CYS A 26 21.96 -2.49 -9.07
C CYS A 26 20.57 -3.12 -8.99
N LYS A 27 19.65 -2.75 -9.89
CA LYS A 27 18.25 -3.22 -9.93
C LYS A 27 17.42 -2.88 -8.69
N ALA A 28 17.91 -2.01 -7.81
CA ALA A 28 17.10 -1.47 -6.72
C ALA A 28 15.81 -0.83 -7.27
N ARG A 29 14.77 -0.85 -6.45
CA ARG A 29 13.45 -0.28 -6.74
C ARG A 29 13.10 0.73 -5.66
N SER A 30 12.61 1.87 -6.11
CA SER A 30 12.04 2.92 -5.27
C SER A 30 10.64 3.26 -5.78
N SER A 31 9.75 3.65 -4.88
CA SER A 31 8.42 4.12 -5.22
C SER A 31 8.13 5.42 -4.50
N PHE A 32 7.41 6.34 -5.13
CA PHE A 32 6.96 7.56 -4.49
C PHE A 32 5.58 7.97 -5.03
N PHE A 33 4.94 8.90 -4.31
CA PHE A 33 3.67 9.45 -4.70
C PHE A 33 3.86 10.85 -5.24
N SER A 34 3.38 11.11 -6.46
CA SER A 34 3.35 12.44 -7.07
C SER A 34 1.93 12.96 -7.21
N THR A 35 1.71 14.22 -6.86
CA THR A 35 0.45 14.96 -7.07
C THR A 35 0.43 15.75 -8.37
N GLU A 36 1.42 15.56 -9.24
CA GLU A 36 1.49 16.24 -10.52
C GLU A 36 0.37 15.80 -11.46
N VAL A 37 0.06 16.66 -12.44
CA VAL A 37 -1.00 16.42 -13.44
C VAL A 37 -0.70 15.19 -14.29
N VAL A 38 0.58 14.89 -14.50
CA VAL A 38 1.08 13.72 -15.20
C VAL A 38 2.15 13.08 -14.32
N ALA A 39 2.25 11.75 -14.34
CA ALA A 39 3.31 11.06 -13.62
C ALA A 39 4.70 11.55 -14.09
N PRO A 40 5.56 12.04 -13.18
CA PRO A 40 6.91 12.45 -13.53
C PRO A 40 7.71 11.26 -14.08
N LYS A 41 8.57 11.56 -15.06
CA LYS A 41 9.40 10.58 -15.77
C LYS A 41 10.81 11.13 -15.86
N ASP A 42 11.55 10.95 -14.79
CA ASP A 42 12.91 11.49 -14.66
C ASP A 42 13.97 10.39 -14.73
N GLU A 43 15.17 10.80 -15.11
CA GLU A 43 16.40 10.02 -14.97
C GLU A 43 17.40 10.88 -14.20
N TYR A 44 17.95 10.34 -13.11
CA TYR A 44 18.87 11.08 -12.27
C TYR A 44 19.84 10.15 -11.55
N GLN A 45 20.93 10.75 -11.08
CA GLN A 45 21.92 10.06 -10.26
C GLN A 45 21.81 10.53 -8.81
N GLU A 46 21.71 9.56 -7.89
CA GLU A 46 21.76 9.79 -6.45
C GLU A 46 22.82 8.86 -5.85
N GLY A 47 23.95 9.43 -5.44
CA GLY A 47 25.11 8.65 -5.03
C GLY A 47 25.55 7.65 -6.12
N GLU A 48 25.56 6.36 -5.77
CA GLU A 48 25.92 5.26 -6.68
C GLU A 48 24.73 4.77 -7.54
N HIS A 49 23.51 5.24 -7.25
CA HIS A 49 22.30 4.81 -7.95
C HIS A 49 22.04 5.69 -9.17
N PHE A 50 21.84 5.07 -10.33
CA PHE A 50 21.27 5.71 -11.52
C PHE A 50 19.80 5.32 -11.63
N TRP A 51 18.90 6.21 -11.22
CA TRP A 51 17.46 6.01 -11.19
C TRP A 51 16.84 6.35 -12.54
N ALA A 52 15.96 5.48 -13.02
CA ALA A 52 15.17 5.71 -14.22
C ALA A 52 13.71 5.32 -13.96
N TYR A 53 12.80 6.07 -14.57
CA TYR A 53 11.37 5.76 -14.58
C TYR A 53 11.10 4.33 -15.05
N PHE A 54 10.36 3.57 -14.25
CA PHE A 54 9.99 2.19 -14.56
C PHE A 54 8.50 2.04 -14.85
N GLY A 55 7.65 2.80 -14.16
CA GLY A 55 6.20 2.74 -14.36
C GLY A 55 5.46 3.68 -13.43
N SER A 56 4.18 3.86 -13.72
CA SER A 56 3.28 4.61 -12.83
C SER A 56 1.85 4.11 -12.96
N SER A 57 1.09 4.31 -11.89
CA SER A 57 -0.33 4.00 -11.79
C SER A 57 -1.04 5.15 -11.08
N GLN A 58 -2.28 5.45 -11.46
CA GLN A 58 -3.12 6.32 -10.65
C GLN A 58 -3.24 5.75 -9.24
N ALA A 59 -3.15 6.63 -8.25
CA ALA A 59 -3.13 6.25 -6.85
C ALA A 59 -3.82 7.30 -5.98
N VAL A 60 -4.24 6.86 -4.80
CA VAL A 60 -4.73 7.73 -3.73
C VAL A 60 -3.86 7.58 -2.48
N LYS A 61 -3.48 8.70 -1.87
CA LYS A 61 -2.94 8.77 -0.50
C LYS A 61 -3.97 9.40 0.42
N PHE A 62 -4.01 8.93 1.65
CA PHE A 62 -4.91 9.43 2.68
C PHE A 62 -4.31 9.15 4.05
N ASN A 63 -4.82 9.83 5.06
CA ASN A 63 -4.62 9.55 6.47
C ASN A 63 -5.93 9.04 7.07
N PHE A 64 -5.90 8.65 8.34
CA PHE A 64 -7.13 8.40 9.10
C PHE A 64 -7.34 9.39 10.22
N LYS A 65 -8.60 9.75 10.46
CA LYS A 65 -9.04 10.48 11.66
C LYS A 65 -10.06 9.64 12.40
N CYS A 66 -9.95 9.57 13.72
CA CYS A 66 -10.90 8.83 14.53
C CYS A 66 -12.10 9.73 14.85
N THR A 67 -13.28 9.33 14.41
CA THR A 67 -14.54 10.07 14.66
C THR A 67 -14.95 10.12 16.14
N LYS A 68 -14.42 9.22 16.97
CA LYS A 68 -14.77 9.14 18.40
C LYS A 68 -13.86 9.96 19.31
N CYS A 69 -12.55 9.99 19.04
CA CYS A 69 -11.58 10.64 19.92
C CYS A 69 -10.71 11.70 19.22
N GLY A 70 -10.91 11.94 17.91
CA GLY A 70 -10.16 12.93 17.14
C GLY A 70 -8.72 12.53 16.81
N LYS A 71 -8.22 11.38 17.28
CA LYS A 71 -6.85 10.91 16.98
C LYS A 71 -6.64 10.81 15.47
N THR A 72 -5.50 11.27 14.99
CA THR A 72 -5.07 11.10 13.59
C THR A 72 -4.05 9.97 13.50
N SER A 73 -4.19 9.10 12.50
CA SER A 73 -3.17 8.12 12.08
C SER A 73 -2.60 8.59 10.76
N LYS A 74 -1.37 9.07 10.76
CA LYS A 74 -0.67 9.49 9.55
C LYS A 74 -0.06 8.27 8.86
N LEU A 75 -0.29 8.11 7.57
CA LEU A 75 0.23 6.99 6.76
C LEU A 75 1.42 7.47 5.90
N ASP A 76 2.35 8.21 6.51
CA ASP A 76 3.47 8.84 5.79
C ASP A 76 4.47 7.79 5.24
N ASP A 77 4.53 6.61 5.87
CA ASP A 77 5.33 5.45 5.48
C ASP A 77 4.74 4.63 4.33
N MET A 78 3.54 4.99 3.85
CA MET A 78 2.85 4.36 2.74
C MET A 78 2.81 5.30 1.53
N VAL A 79 3.16 4.80 0.35
CA VAL A 79 3.11 5.53 -0.92
C VAL A 79 1.95 5.09 -1.82
N GLY A 80 1.35 3.93 -1.54
CA GLY A 80 0.15 3.46 -2.23
C GLY A 80 -0.39 2.16 -1.65
N LEU A 81 -1.61 1.79 -2.06
CA LEU A 81 -2.23 0.50 -1.77
C LEU A 81 -2.44 -0.25 -3.08
N MET A 82 -2.20 -1.56 -3.06
CA MET A 82 -2.39 -2.41 -4.22
C MET A 82 -3.15 -3.67 -3.83
N MET A 83 -4.27 -3.96 -4.47
CA MET A 83 -4.94 -5.26 -4.34
C MET A 83 -4.09 -6.32 -5.03
N SER A 84 -3.60 -7.30 -4.28
CA SER A 84 -2.76 -8.37 -4.85
C SER A 84 -3.60 -9.35 -5.66
N THR A 85 -3.11 -9.68 -6.84
CA THR A 85 -3.57 -10.79 -7.68
C THR A 85 -2.45 -11.82 -7.90
N CYS A 86 -1.42 -11.78 -7.03
CA CYS A 86 -0.27 -12.66 -7.13
C CYS A 86 -0.64 -14.11 -6.81
N GLU A 87 -0.31 -15.01 -7.73
CA GLU A 87 -0.49 -16.46 -7.59
C GLU A 87 0.84 -17.22 -7.45
N ASP A 88 1.97 -16.51 -7.46
CA ASP A 88 3.30 -17.12 -7.34
C ASP A 88 3.43 -17.82 -5.97
N PRO A 89 3.61 -19.15 -5.92
CA PRO A 89 3.70 -19.88 -4.65
C PRO A 89 4.92 -19.51 -3.80
N GLN A 90 5.94 -18.87 -4.40
CA GLN A 90 7.11 -18.34 -3.70
C GLN A 90 6.85 -16.95 -3.09
N CYS A 91 5.74 -16.29 -3.44
CA CYS A 91 5.34 -15.01 -2.86
C CYS A 91 4.59 -15.21 -1.54
N ASN A 92 5.03 -14.54 -0.47
CA ASN A 92 4.35 -14.68 0.82
C ASN A 92 2.94 -14.10 0.78
N VAL A 93 2.69 -13.04 0.00
CA VAL A 93 1.34 -12.51 -0.22
C VAL A 93 0.41 -13.57 -0.82
N ALA A 94 0.86 -14.34 -1.81
CA ALA A 94 0.07 -15.42 -2.41
C ALA A 94 -0.22 -16.54 -1.40
N ARG A 95 0.80 -16.91 -0.59
CA ARG A 95 0.65 -17.89 0.49
C ARG A 95 -0.35 -17.43 1.57
N ILE A 96 -0.30 -16.14 1.93
CA ILE A 96 -1.26 -15.51 2.85
C ILE A 96 -2.66 -15.60 2.24
N ALA A 97 -2.86 -15.13 1.01
CA ALA A 97 -4.16 -15.18 0.34
C ALA A 97 -4.75 -16.61 0.33
N LYS A 98 -3.93 -17.62 -0.01
CA LYS A 98 -4.35 -19.03 -0.01
C LYS A 98 -4.73 -19.53 1.39
N LYS A 99 -3.99 -19.13 2.43
CA LYS A 99 -4.27 -19.51 3.83
C LYS A 99 -5.55 -18.89 4.36
N GLU A 100 -5.82 -17.63 4.00
CA GLU A 100 -6.99 -16.90 4.48
C GLU A 100 -8.30 -17.29 3.76
N GLY A 101 -8.20 -17.94 2.60
CA GLY A 101 -9.33 -18.51 1.87
C GLY A 101 -10.08 -17.53 0.98
N MET A 102 -11.05 -18.04 0.22
CA MET A 102 -11.72 -17.35 -0.90
C MET A 102 -12.51 -16.07 -0.53
N GLY A 103 -12.80 -15.85 0.76
CA GLY A 103 -13.49 -14.66 1.24
C GLY A 103 -12.56 -13.47 1.55
N THR A 104 -11.25 -13.64 1.38
CA THR A 104 -10.25 -12.65 1.78
C THR A 104 -9.65 -11.93 0.58
N TRP A 105 -9.77 -10.61 0.54
CA TRP A 105 -9.02 -9.78 -0.38
C TRP A 105 -7.74 -9.29 0.30
N VAL A 106 -6.59 -9.60 -0.30
CA VAL A 106 -5.29 -9.17 0.23
C VAL A 106 -4.84 -7.91 -0.48
N TYR A 107 -4.66 -6.84 0.30
CA TYR A 107 -4.06 -5.59 -0.17
C TYR A 107 -2.65 -5.46 0.37
N VAL A 108 -1.78 -4.87 -0.43
CA VAL A 108 -0.39 -4.60 -0.10
C VAL A 108 -0.23 -3.10 0.09
N ALA A 109 0.22 -2.70 1.28
CA ALA A 109 0.66 -1.34 1.55
C ALA A 109 2.11 -1.18 1.08
N LEU A 110 2.31 -0.31 0.08
CA LEU A 110 3.60 -0.07 -0.55
C LEU A 110 4.35 1.03 0.20
N CYS A 111 5.61 0.81 0.56
CA CYS A 111 6.52 1.84 1.09
C CYS A 111 7.46 2.36 -0.01
N ALA A 112 8.21 3.41 0.30
CA ALA A 112 9.11 4.03 -0.68
C ALA A 112 10.29 3.12 -1.07
N ASP A 113 10.98 2.53 -0.09
CA ASP A 113 12.03 1.52 -0.32
C ASP A 113 11.40 0.18 -0.70
N SER A 114 11.09 0.01 -1.98
CA SER A 114 10.48 -1.22 -2.53
C SER A 114 11.43 -2.42 -2.55
N THR A 115 12.73 -2.19 -2.33
CA THR A 115 13.74 -3.24 -2.19
C THR A 115 13.85 -3.74 -0.75
N HIS A 116 13.38 -2.95 0.22
CA HIS A 116 13.50 -3.21 1.66
C HIS A 116 14.96 -3.37 2.11
N SER A 117 15.88 -2.69 1.43
CA SER A 117 17.32 -2.76 1.71
C SER A 117 17.66 -2.30 3.14
N SER A 118 16.88 -1.35 3.65
CA SER A 118 16.98 -0.85 5.02
C SER A 118 16.38 -1.79 6.08
N GLY A 119 15.70 -2.87 5.67
CA GLY A 119 14.88 -3.72 6.54
C GLY A 119 13.61 -3.05 7.09
N LYS A 120 13.35 -1.80 6.70
CA LYS A 120 12.15 -1.04 7.08
C LYS A 120 11.10 -1.12 5.97
N CYS A 121 9.84 -1.05 6.39
CA CYS A 121 8.67 -1.04 5.52
C CYS A 121 7.56 -0.25 6.23
N VAL A 122 6.33 -0.27 5.68
CA VAL A 122 5.14 0.28 6.33
C VAL A 122 5.04 -0.26 7.76
N SER A 123 4.88 0.65 8.72
CA SER A 123 4.87 0.36 10.14
C SER A 123 3.70 -0.53 10.54
N LYS A 124 3.87 -1.28 11.63
CA LYS A 124 2.80 -2.11 12.20
C LYS A 124 1.56 -1.28 12.57
N GLU A 125 1.77 -0.08 13.07
CA GLU A 125 0.71 0.86 13.46
C GLU A 125 -0.13 1.29 12.25
N SER A 126 0.52 1.67 11.14
CA SER A 126 -0.15 1.96 9.87
C SER A 126 -0.94 0.75 9.35
N ILE A 127 -0.33 -0.44 9.36
CA ILE A 127 -0.99 -1.69 8.94
C ILE A 127 -2.21 -2.02 9.81
N GLU A 128 -2.13 -1.84 11.13
CA GLU A 128 -3.26 -2.06 12.03
C GLU A 128 -4.39 -1.05 11.79
N ALA A 129 -4.06 0.22 11.57
CA ALA A 129 -5.06 1.25 11.28
C ALA A 129 -5.78 0.97 9.95
N LEU A 130 -5.02 0.58 8.91
CA LEU A 130 -5.52 0.14 7.62
C LEU A 130 -6.46 -1.06 7.75
N ASN A 131 -6.02 -2.13 8.41
CA ASN A 131 -6.87 -3.32 8.63
C ASN A 131 -8.14 -2.97 9.42
N LYS A 132 -8.05 -2.11 10.45
CA LYS A 132 -9.24 -1.65 11.18
C LYS A 132 -10.20 -0.89 10.27
N TYR A 133 -9.72 0.10 9.53
CA TYR A 133 -10.54 0.93 8.65
C TYR A 133 -11.26 0.08 7.59
N PHE A 134 -10.55 -0.75 6.84
CA PHE A 134 -11.14 -1.49 5.73
C PHE A 134 -12.11 -2.60 6.17
N ASN A 135 -12.02 -3.08 7.42
CA ASN A 135 -12.93 -4.10 7.95
C ASN A 135 -14.05 -3.54 8.84
N GLN A 136 -14.02 -2.27 9.26
CA GLN A 136 -14.98 -1.75 10.25
C GLN A 136 -16.45 -1.76 9.80
N ASN A 137 -16.71 -1.88 8.49
CA ASN A 137 -18.06 -1.86 7.91
C ASN A 137 -18.40 -3.14 7.12
N ILE A 138 -17.52 -4.13 7.06
CA ILE A 138 -17.81 -5.40 6.37
C ILE A 138 -18.80 -6.19 7.23
N LYS A 139 -20.01 -6.41 6.70
CA LYS A 139 -21.08 -7.16 7.37
C LYS A 139 -21.29 -8.56 6.78
N ALA A 140 -20.76 -8.81 5.58
CA ALA A 140 -20.93 -10.07 4.88
C ALA A 140 -20.15 -11.20 5.57
N PRO A 141 -20.81 -12.29 5.99
CA PRO A 141 -20.13 -13.43 6.62
C PRO A 141 -19.04 -14.01 5.72
N GLY A 142 -17.86 -14.26 6.30
CA GLY A 142 -16.72 -14.85 5.59
C GLY A 142 -15.95 -13.88 4.69
N LYS A 143 -16.43 -12.64 4.49
CA LYS A 143 -15.69 -11.61 3.76
C LYS A 143 -14.76 -10.85 4.69
N LYS A 144 -13.51 -10.60 4.26
CA LYS A 144 -12.58 -9.71 4.96
C LYS A 144 -11.55 -9.12 4.02
N ILE A 145 -11.01 -7.98 4.42
CA ILE A 145 -9.85 -7.36 3.77
C ILE A 145 -8.64 -7.59 4.67
N LEU A 146 -7.53 -8.08 4.11
CA LEU A 146 -6.28 -8.20 4.83
C LEU A 146 -5.24 -7.30 4.20
N ILE A 147 -4.72 -6.35 4.97
CA ILE A 147 -3.68 -5.43 4.52
C ILE A 147 -2.35 -5.89 5.08
N VAL A 148 -1.36 -6.07 4.20
CA VAL A 148 -0.01 -6.52 4.54
C VAL A 148 1.03 -5.54 4.01
N PRO A 149 2.19 -5.40 4.69
CA PRO A 149 3.27 -4.55 4.19
C PRO A 149 3.94 -5.19 2.95
N CYS A 150 4.45 -4.36 2.04
CA CYS A 150 5.08 -4.83 0.79
C CYS A 150 6.36 -5.65 0.97
N ILE A 151 6.95 -5.68 2.17
CA ILE A 151 8.03 -6.63 2.51
C ILE A 151 7.58 -8.09 2.46
N GLN A 152 6.27 -8.36 2.43
CA GLN A 152 5.72 -9.70 2.22
C GLN A 152 5.70 -10.12 0.74
N CYS A 153 5.93 -9.20 -0.19
CA CYS A 153 5.98 -9.51 -1.62
C CYS A 153 7.30 -10.22 -1.98
N CYS A 154 7.27 -11.14 -2.96
CA CYS A 154 8.49 -11.77 -3.48
C CYS A 154 9.41 -10.81 -4.25
N SER A 155 8.82 -9.76 -4.83
CA SER A 155 9.46 -8.65 -5.52
C SER A 155 8.34 -7.74 -6.04
N VAL A 156 8.58 -6.43 -6.10
CA VAL A 156 7.65 -5.50 -6.76
C VAL A 156 7.51 -5.75 -8.26
N ASP A 157 8.51 -6.35 -8.92
CA ASP A 157 8.44 -6.69 -10.35
C ASP A 157 7.59 -7.94 -10.62
N ARG A 158 7.42 -8.81 -9.61
CA ARG A 158 6.74 -10.11 -9.75
C ARG A 158 5.38 -10.17 -9.07
N CYS A 159 5.19 -9.42 -7.99
CA CYS A 159 3.92 -9.38 -7.27
C CYS A 159 2.92 -8.53 -8.06
N ARG A 160 2.04 -9.20 -8.80
CA ARG A 160 0.99 -8.55 -9.60
C ARG A 160 -0.16 -8.06 -8.71
N GLY A 161 -0.77 -6.97 -9.14
CA GLY A 161 -1.93 -6.41 -8.47
C GLY A 161 -2.49 -5.18 -9.17
N ILE A 162 -3.55 -4.63 -8.59
CA ILE A 162 -4.24 -3.44 -9.06
C ILE A 162 -4.05 -2.34 -8.02
N VAL A 163 -3.41 -1.23 -8.41
CA VAL A 163 -3.19 -0.09 -7.53
C VAL A 163 -4.53 0.62 -7.29
N LEU A 164 -4.78 0.98 -6.03
CA LEU A 164 -5.98 1.68 -5.62
C LEU A 164 -5.89 3.15 -6.07
N ALA A 165 -6.66 3.50 -7.10
CA ALA A 165 -6.70 4.84 -7.68
C ALA A 165 -7.78 5.75 -7.07
N ASP A 166 -8.78 5.16 -6.40
CA ASP A 166 -9.90 5.87 -5.82
C ASP A 166 -10.30 5.33 -4.44
N THR A 167 -11.21 6.03 -3.78
CA THR A 167 -11.81 5.61 -2.52
C THR A 167 -13.10 4.81 -2.72
N GLY A 168 -13.54 4.59 -3.96
CA GLY A 168 -14.82 3.96 -4.32
C GLY A 168 -14.84 2.45 -4.15
N LEU A 169 -13.67 1.80 -4.15
CA LEU A 169 -13.53 0.36 -3.89
C LEU A 169 -13.76 -0.05 -2.42
N THR A 170 -14.22 0.86 -1.54
CA THR A 170 -14.86 0.45 -0.27
C THR A 170 -16.22 -0.21 -0.48
N GLU A 171 -16.79 -0.14 -1.68
CA GLU A 171 -18.01 -0.82 -2.10
C GLU A 171 -17.73 -2.23 -2.64
N ILE A 172 -17.12 -3.09 -1.82
CA ILE A 172 -17.05 -4.53 -2.15
C ILE A 172 -18.36 -5.17 -1.67
N TYR A 173 -19.36 -5.22 -2.57
CA TYR A 173 -20.65 -5.90 -2.35
C TYR A 173 -20.52 -7.43 -2.42
#